data_AF-A0AAD1HQW0-F1
#
_entry.id   AF-A0AAD1HQW0-F1
#
_cell.length_a   1.000
_cell.length_b   1.000
_cell.length_c   1.000
_cell.angle_alpha   90.00
_cell.angle_beta   90.00
_cell.angle_gamma   90.00
#
_symmetry.space_group_name_H-M   'P 1'
#
loop_
_entity.id
_entity.type
_entity.pdbx_description
1 polymer ?
#
loop_
_entity_poly.entity_id
_entity_poly.type
_entity_poly.pdbx_seq_one_letter_code
_entity_poly.pdbx_strand_id
1 'polypeptide(L)'
;MVDRGHMFRRAFSWLPSQFASQSDAPIGAPRQFGSTEHLSIEAIAAYVDGELRMKSYLRAAHHLSLCPECAAEVEGQSQARTALRDSLPISMPSSLLGLLSQIPQAAPDDPGAPDGRTRPGGDIQPGLADQLAERTDRDRRKRR
;
A
#
# COMPACT_ATOMS: atom_id res chain seq x y z
N MET A 1 50.65 7.29 51.50
CA MET A 1 51.23 8.11 50.41
C MET A 1 50.72 7.56 49.08
N VAL A 2 49.81 8.34 48.48
CA VAL A 2 49.43 8.47 47.06
C VAL A 2 49.15 7.20 46.23
N ASP A 3 47.84 7.07 45.98
CA ASP A 3 47.09 6.35 44.97
C ASP A 3 47.63 6.51 43.52
N ARG A 4 47.59 5.42 42.73
CA ARG A 4 47.95 5.40 41.29
C ARG A 4 46.79 4.84 40.46
N GLY A 5 45.84 5.71 40.13
CA GLY A 5 45.55 6.02 38.72
C GLY A 5 44.64 5.08 37.95
N HIS A 6 43.36 5.02 38.34
CA HIS A 6 42.26 4.73 37.41
C HIS A 6 42.08 5.88 36.41
N MET A 7 42.81 5.86 35.29
CA MET A 7 42.70 6.88 34.24
C MET A 7 42.36 6.27 32.88
N PHE A 8 41.23 5.56 32.78
CA PHE A 8 40.57 5.29 31.50
C PHE A 8 39.06 5.18 31.70
N ARG A 9 38.38 6.27 32.06
CA ARG A 9 36.91 6.34 31.97
C ARG A 9 36.41 7.78 31.95
N ARG A 10 36.53 8.45 30.79
CA ARG A 10 35.61 9.53 30.35
C ARG A 10 36.01 10.05 28.98
N ALA A 11 35.37 9.57 27.92
CA ALA A 11 35.37 10.25 26.62
C ALA A 11 34.23 9.83 25.67
N PHE A 12 33.07 9.38 26.17
CA PHE A 12 31.87 9.18 25.34
C PHE A 12 30.60 9.63 26.07
N SER A 13 30.60 10.85 26.61
CA SER A 13 29.43 11.47 27.27
C SER A 13 28.66 12.43 26.35
N TRP A 14 28.80 12.32 25.03
CA TRP A 14 28.11 13.16 24.04
C TRP A 14 27.31 12.34 23.03
N LEU A 15 26.55 11.36 23.50
CA LEU A 15 25.46 10.79 22.72
C LEU A 15 24.19 10.94 23.56
N PRO A 16 23.13 11.58 23.03
CA PRO A 16 21.87 11.69 23.72
C PRO A 16 21.37 10.29 24.07
N SER A 17 21.21 9.98 25.35
CA SER A 17 20.73 8.69 25.87
C SER A 17 19.26 8.38 25.54
N GLN A 18 18.66 9.12 24.59
CA GLN A 18 17.24 9.10 24.26
C GLN A 18 16.89 7.99 23.23
N PHE A 19 17.86 7.20 22.79
CA PHE A 19 17.68 6.12 21.82
C PHE A 19 18.04 4.73 22.34
N ALA A 20 18.26 4.56 23.65
CA ALA A 20 18.41 3.25 24.25
C ALA A 20 17.06 2.81 24.84
N SER A 21 16.20 2.22 24.00
CA SER A 21 15.10 1.39 24.49
C SER A 21 15.71 0.14 25.13
N GLN A 22 16.12 0.25 26.40
CA GLN A 22 16.52 -0.90 27.19
C GLN A 22 15.24 -1.54 27.74
N SER A 23 14.74 -2.56 27.06
CA SER A 23 13.77 -3.46 27.65
C SER A 23 14.46 -4.21 28.79
N ASP A 24 14.07 -3.94 30.03
CA ASP A 24 14.57 -4.60 31.26
C ASP A 24 13.99 -6.03 31.44
N ALA A 25 13.63 -6.65 30.32
CA ALA A 25 12.95 -7.94 30.29
C ALA A 25 13.98 -9.07 30.46
N PRO A 26 13.66 -10.11 31.26
CA PRO A 26 14.56 -11.24 31.44
C PRO A 26 14.84 -11.92 30.09
N ILE A 27 16.06 -12.46 29.94
CA ILE A 27 16.50 -13.16 28.74
C ILE A 27 15.54 -14.32 28.45
N GLY A 28 14.78 -14.22 27.35
CA GLY A 28 13.76 -15.20 26.96
C GLY A 28 12.31 -14.73 27.10
N ALA A 29 12.06 -13.57 27.72
CA ALA A 29 10.73 -12.97 27.69
C ALA A 29 10.36 -12.54 26.25
N PRO A 30 9.10 -12.71 25.82
CA PRO A 30 8.65 -12.27 24.51
C PRO A 30 8.84 -10.76 24.39
N ARG A 31 9.29 -10.32 23.21
CA ARG A 31 9.44 -8.89 22.92
C ARG A 31 8.10 -8.21 23.04
N GLN A 32 8.04 -7.13 23.82
CA GLN A 32 6.80 -6.37 23.98
C GLN A 32 6.67 -5.30 22.88
N PHE A 33 5.50 -5.36 22.27
CA PHE A 33 4.79 -4.44 21.38
C PHE A 33 4.46 -3.05 21.96
N GLY A 34 5.05 -1.92 21.55
CA GLY A 34 4.46 -0.60 21.72
C GLY A 34 3.38 -0.34 20.66
N SER A 35 2.33 0.44 20.99
CA SER A 35 1.18 0.62 20.09
C SER A 35 1.50 1.14 18.68
N THR A 36 2.63 1.83 18.49
CA THR A 36 3.06 2.37 17.19
C THR A 36 4.06 1.48 16.43
N GLU A 37 4.55 0.39 17.03
CA GLU A 37 5.50 -0.51 16.36
C GLU A 37 4.84 -1.75 15.73
N HIS A 38 3.53 -1.88 15.86
CA HIS A 38 2.73 -2.86 15.12
C HIS A 38 2.65 -2.53 13.63
N LEU A 39 2.38 -3.54 12.81
CA LEU A 39 2.07 -3.33 11.40
C LEU A 39 0.81 -2.47 11.25
N SER A 40 0.82 -1.54 10.30
CA SER A 40 -0.39 -0.79 9.94
C SER A 40 -1.45 -1.74 9.36
N ILE A 41 -2.72 -1.38 9.51
CA ILE A 41 -3.83 -2.17 8.95
C ILE A 41 -3.69 -2.38 7.43
N GLU A 42 -3.19 -1.38 6.71
CA GLU A 42 -2.89 -1.47 5.27
C GLU A 42 -1.77 -2.49 4.98
N ALA A 43 -0.74 -2.55 5.83
CA ALA A 43 0.34 -3.51 5.67
C ALA A 43 -0.13 -4.95 5.95
N ILE A 44 -1.04 -5.13 6.91
CA ILE A 44 -1.67 -6.42 7.20
C ILE A 44 -2.50 -6.89 6.00
N ALA A 45 -3.37 -6.02 5.47
CA ALA A 45 -4.19 -6.34 4.30
C ALA A 45 -3.33 -6.69 3.07
N ALA A 46 -2.32 -5.86 2.77
CA ALA A 46 -1.41 -6.13 1.66
C ALA A 46 -0.58 -7.42 1.85
N TYR A 47 -0.26 -7.78 3.09
CA TYR A 47 0.41 -9.06 3.39
C TYR A 47 -0.51 -10.25 3.10
N VAL A 48 -1.76 -10.19 3.58
CA VAL A 48 -2.77 -11.23 3.40
C VAL A 48 -3.11 -11.43 1.93
N ASP A 49 -3.25 -10.34 1.16
CA ASP A 49 -3.56 -10.41 -0.27
C ASP A 49 -2.37 -10.83 -1.13
N GLY A 50 -1.13 -10.70 -0.62
CA GLY A 50 0.10 -11.03 -1.33
C GLY A 50 0.65 -9.88 -2.19
N GLU A 51 0.19 -8.66 -1.95
CA GLU A 51 0.50 -7.46 -2.75
C GLU A 51 1.77 -6.72 -2.28
N LEU A 52 2.42 -7.19 -1.23
CA LEU A 52 3.69 -6.64 -0.77
C LEU A 52 4.84 -7.03 -1.69
N ARG A 53 5.67 -6.05 -2.07
CA ARG A 53 6.98 -6.32 -2.69
C ARG A 53 7.85 -7.19 -1.78
N MET A 54 8.77 -7.96 -2.37
CA MET A 54 9.62 -8.91 -1.63
C MET A 54 10.28 -8.33 -0.36
N LYS A 55 10.87 -7.12 -0.44
CA LYS A 55 11.51 -6.48 0.72
C LYS A 55 10.54 -6.13 1.85
N SER A 56 9.32 -5.68 1.52
CA SER A 56 8.28 -5.40 2.52
C SER A 56 7.70 -6.68 3.09
N TYR A 57 7.50 -7.70 2.24
CA TYR A 57 7.03 -9.01 2.65
C TYR A 57 7.96 -9.63 3.70
N LEU A 58 9.28 -9.66 3.45
CA LEU A 58 10.25 -10.23 4.39
C LEU A 58 10.27 -9.50 5.74
N ARG A 59 10.13 -8.17 5.74
CA ARG A 59 10.04 -7.38 6.98
C ARG A 59 8.76 -7.66 7.75
N ALA A 60 7.63 -7.74 7.05
CA ALA A 60 6.35 -8.10 7.66
C ALA A 60 6.40 -9.52 8.22
N ALA A 61 6.86 -10.51 7.45
CA ALA A 61 7.00 -11.90 7.89
C ALA A 61 7.90 -12.02 9.13
N HIS A 62 9.03 -11.31 9.16
CA HIS A 62 9.88 -11.24 10.34
C HIS A 62 9.15 -10.63 11.53
N HIS A 63 8.41 -9.54 11.35
CA HIS A 63 7.62 -8.94 12.42
C HIS A 63 6.54 -9.90 12.96
N LEU A 64 5.82 -10.61 12.09
CA LEU A 64 4.81 -11.60 12.48
C LEU A 64 5.40 -12.75 13.30
N SER A 65 6.65 -13.15 13.03
CA SER A 65 7.34 -14.17 13.84
C SER A 65 7.64 -13.72 15.28
N LEU A 66 7.61 -12.42 15.54
CA LEU A 66 7.94 -11.81 16.84
C LEU A 66 6.71 -11.25 17.56
N CYS A 67 5.69 -10.79 16.82
CA CYS A 67 4.52 -10.10 17.35
C CYS A 67 3.24 -10.96 17.18
N PRO A 68 2.75 -11.60 18.26
CA PRO A 68 1.56 -12.45 18.19
C PRO A 68 0.27 -11.66 17.90
N GLU A 69 0.20 -10.38 18.29
CA GLU A 69 -0.96 -9.53 18.01
C GLU A 69 -1.12 -9.30 16.49
N CYS A 70 -0.05 -8.94 15.80
CA CYS A 70 -0.09 -8.79 14.34
C CYS A 70 -0.32 -10.14 13.62
N ALA A 71 0.16 -11.25 14.18
CA ALA A 71 -0.13 -12.58 13.64
C ALA A 71 -1.63 -12.90 13.72
N ALA A 72 -2.26 -12.63 14.86
CA ALA A 72 -3.70 -12.84 15.04
C ALA A 72 -4.55 -11.99 14.07
N GLU A 73 -4.16 -10.74 13.82
CA GLU A 73 -4.82 -9.88 12.83
C GLU A 73 -4.70 -10.43 11.40
N VAL A 74 -3.52 -10.95 11.02
CA VAL A 74 -3.31 -11.62 9.72
C VAL A 74 -4.19 -12.86 9.59
N GLU A 75 -4.31 -13.67 10.65
CA GLU A 75 -5.19 -14.84 10.67
C GLU A 75 -6.66 -14.44 10.51
N GLY A 76 -7.12 -13.42 11.24
CA GLY A 76 -8.49 -12.91 11.15
C GLY A 76 -8.84 -12.43 9.73
N GLN A 77 -7.95 -11.64 9.11
CA GLN A 77 -8.16 -11.19 7.73
C GLN A 77 -8.06 -12.34 6.71
N SER A 78 -7.18 -13.32 6.93
CA SER A 78 -7.08 -14.51 6.07
C SER A 78 -8.34 -15.38 6.14
N GLN A 79 -8.92 -15.51 7.33
CA GLN A 79 -10.21 -16.20 7.51
C GLN A 79 -11.33 -15.45 6.79
N ALA A 80 -11.40 -14.12 6.92
CA ALA A 80 -12.36 -13.30 6.20
C ALA A 80 -12.22 -13.45 4.68
N ARG A 81 -10.98 -13.42 4.16
CA ARG A 81 -10.69 -13.65 2.73
C ARG A 81 -11.18 -15.01 2.27
N THR A 82 -10.93 -16.06 3.05
CA THR A 82 -11.38 -17.43 2.74
C THR A 82 -12.90 -17.50 2.71
N ALA A 83 -13.56 -16.96 3.73
CA ALA A 83 -15.03 -16.92 3.79
C ALA A 83 -15.66 -16.17 2.61
N LEU A 84 -15.05 -15.08 2.14
CA LEU A 84 -15.50 -14.36 0.94
C LEU A 84 -15.30 -15.18 -0.34
N ARG A 85 -14.19 -15.91 -0.46
CA ARG A 85 -13.92 -16.77 -1.63
C ARG A 85 -14.86 -17.98 -1.68
N ASP A 86 -15.23 -18.49 -0.52
CA ASP A 86 -16.18 -19.60 -0.39
C ASP A 86 -17.64 -19.13 -0.45
N SER A 87 -17.89 -17.82 -0.46
CA SER A 87 -19.23 -17.28 -0.67
C SER A 87 -19.73 -17.57 -2.09
N LEU A 88 -21.05 -17.67 -2.25
CA LEU A 88 -21.72 -18.08 -3.48
C LEU A 88 -21.14 -17.35 -4.71
N PRO A 89 -20.87 -18.05 -5.83
CA PRO A 89 -20.31 -17.41 -7.02
C PRO A 89 -21.19 -16.25 -7.49
N ILE A 90 -20.55 -15.10 -7.74
CA ILE A 90 -21.22 -13.97 -8.39
C ILE A 90 -21.51 -14.40 -9.83
N SER A 91 -22.80 -14.63 -10.14
CA SER A 91 -23.23 -14.95 -11.49
C SER A 91 -23.40 -13.68 -12.32
N MET A 92 -22.83 -13.68 -13.52
CA MET A 92 -23.04 -12.62 -14.49
C MET A 92 -24.45 -12.70 -15.09
N PRO A 93 -25.25 -11.62 -15.13
CA PRO A 93 -26.52 -11.62 -15.85
C PRO A 93 -26.31 -11.88 -17.35
N SER A 94 -27.17 -12.70 -17.96
CA SER A 94 -27.07 -13.08 -19.38
C SER A 94 -27.13 -11.88 -20.33
N SER A 95 -27.89 -10.84 -19.96
CA SER A 95 -27.97 -9.57 -20.71
C SER A 95 -26.63 -8.84 -20.74
N LEU A 96 -25.92 -8.75 -19.61
CA LEU A 96 -24.59 -8.16 -19.53
C LEU A 96 -23.59 -8.96 -20.37
N LEU A 97 -23.65 -10.30 -20.31
CA LEU A 97 -22.79 -11.17 -21.10
C LEU A 97 -23.00 -10.95 -22.60
N GLY A 98 -24.26 -10.84 -23.03
CA GLY A 98 -24.63 -10.49 -24.40
C GLY A 98 -24.03 -9.16 -24.85
N LEU A 99 -24.08 -8.12 -24.01
CA LEU A 99 -23.49 -6.82 -24.31
C LEU A 99 -21.96 -6.86 -24.38
N LEU A 100 -21.29 -7.48 -23.39
CA LEU A 100 -19.81 -7.58 -23.39
C LEU A 100 -19.29 -8.40 -24.58
N SER A 101 -20.03 -9.41 -25.03
CA SER A 101 -19.66 -10.22 -26.20
C SER A 101 -19.63 -9.42 -27.51
N GLN A 102 -20.29 -8.26 -27.56
CA GLN A 102 -20.37 -7.38 -28.74
C GLN A 102 -19.31 -6.28 -28.76
N ILE A 103 -18.49 -6.11 -27.70
CA ILE A 103 -17.41 -5.10 -27.65
C ILE A 103 -16.47 -5.15 -28.88
N PRO A 104 -16.05 -6.33 -29.38
CA PRO A 104 -15.21 -6.39 -30.58
C PRO A 104 -15.87 -5.83 -31.85
N GLN A 105 -17.21 -5.71 -31.87
CA GLN A 105 -18.00 -5.24 -33.01
C GLN A 105 -18.37 -3.75 -32.90
N ALA A 106 -18.07 -3.11 -31.77
CA ALA A 106 -18.15 -1.66 -31.64
C ALA A 106 -16.92 -1.05 -32.35
N ALA A 107 -16.97 -1.00 -33.68
CA ALA A 107 -16.04 -0.15 -34.42
C ALA A 107 -16.19 1.29 -33.89
N PRO A 108 -15.10 2.02 -33.65
CA PRO A 108 -15.21 3.45 -33.37
C PRO A 108 -15.89 4.08 -34.59
N ASP A 109 -16.95 4.85 -34.35
CA ASP A 109 -17.56 5.68 -35.39
C ASP A 109 -16.44 6.51 -36.00
N ASP A 110 -16.12 6.25 -37.27
CA ASP A 110 -15.19 7.07 -38.05
C ASP A 110 -15.83 8.45 -38.19
N PRO A 111 -15.25 9.54 -37.63
CA PRO A 111 -15.82 10.88 -37.75
C PRO A 111 -15.64 11.49 -39.16
N GLY A 112 -15.62 10.66 -40.21
CA GLY A 112 -15.25 10.99 -41.59
C GLY A 112 -16.39 10.99 -42.61
N ALA A 113 -17.67 10.84 -42.23
CA ALA A 113 -18.80 10.89 -43.17
C ALA A 113 -19.65 12.16 -42.96
N PRO A 114 -19.74 13.09 -43.94
CA PRO A 114 -20.60 14.26 -43.83
C PRO A 114 -22.04 13.84 -44.15
N ASP A 115 -22.87 13.62 -43.13
CA ASP A 115 -24.31 13.53 -43.33
C ASP A 115 -25.05 14.52 -42.42
N GLY A 116 -25.54 15.58 -43.07
CA GLY A 116 -26.17 16.75 -42.46
C GLY A 116 -27.48 16.43 -41.78
N ARG A 117 -27.44 16.06 -40.50
CA ARG A 117 -28.61 16.04 -39.63
C ARG A 117 -28.34 16.82 -38.35
N THR A 118 -28.72 18.09 -38.41
CA THR A 118 -28.94 18.97 -37.27
C THR A 118 -29.72 18.25 -36.17
N ARG A 119 -29.12 18.08 -34.98
CA ARG A 119 -29.87 18.05 -33.71
C ARG A 119 -29.16 18.91 -32.64
N PRO A 120 -29.93 19.52 -31.72
CA PRO A 120 -29.52 20.70 -30.98
C PRO A 120 -29.12 20.38 -29.53
N GLY A 121 -28.14 21.13 -29.02
CA GLY A 121 -27.98 21.45 -27.59
C GLY A 121 -27.34 20.37 -26.71
N GLY A 122 -26.18 20.71 -26.14
CA GLY A 122 -25.40 19.85 -25.23
C GLY A 122 -23.95 20.28 -25.16
N ASP A 123 -23.73 21.54 -24.81
CA ASP A 123 -22.47 22.23 -24.61
C ASP A 123 -21.53 21.49 -23.63
N ILE A 124 -20.53 20.81 -24.17
CA ILE A 124 -19.31 20.44 -23.44
C ILE A 124 -18.14 21.17 -24.12
N GLN A 125 -17.51 22.07 -23.36
CA GLN A 125 -16.39 22.88 -23.85
C GLN A 125 -15.21 21.98 -24.31
N PRO A 126 -14.68 22.19 -25.52
CA PRO A 126 -13.45 21.54 -25.96
C PRO A 126 -12.26 22.26 -25.31
N GLY A 127 -11.56 21.58 -24.40
CA GLY A 127 -10.36 22.15 -23.76
C GLY A 127 -9.78 21.37 -22.58
N LEU A 128 -10.37 20.23 -22.19
CA LEU A 128 -9.84 19.43 -21.08
C LEU A 128 -8.61 18.61 -21.48
N ALA A 129 -8.50 18.20 -22.75
CA ALA A 129 -7.39 17.39 -23.24
C ALA A 129 -6.05 18.16 -23.24
N ASP A 130 -6.04 19.43 -23.63
CA ASP A 130 -4.82 20.25 -23.65
C ASP A 130 -4.28 20.54 -22.24
N GLN A 131 -5.17 20.67 -21.24
CA GLN A 131 -4.78 20.96 -19.86
C GLN A 131 -4.09 19.78 -19.16
N LEU A 132 -4.35 18.54 -19.59
CA LEU A 132 -3.64 17.37 -19.06
C LEU A 132 -2.24 17.24 -19.66
N ALA A 133 -2.04 17.61 -20.94
CA ALA A 133 -0.73 17.55 -21.58
C ALA A 133 0.26 18.53 -20.90
N GLU A 134 -0.15 19.78 -20.67
CA GLU A 134 0.71 20.81 -20.07
C GLU A 134 1.14 20.51 -18.62
N ARG A 135 0.29 19.81 -17.84
CA ARG A 135 0.63 19.42 -16.46
C ARG A 135 1.76 18.40 -16.40
N THR A 136 1.81 17.47 -17.36
CA THR A 136 2.84 16.42 -17.38
C THR A 136 4.24 16.96 -17.72
N ASP A 137 4.32 17.96 -18.60
CA ASP A 137 5.59 18.58 -18.97
C ASP A 137 6.18 19.45 -17.86
N ARG A 138 5.32 20.14 -17.09
CA ARG A 138 5.77 20.96 -15.96
C ARG A 138 6.36 20.14 -14.81
N ASP A 139 5.81 18.95 -14.57
CA ASP A 139 6.31 18.02 -13.54
C ASP A 139 7.63 17.35 -13.95
N ARG A 140 7.84 17.12 -15.26
CA ARG A 140 9.09 16.55 -15.77
C ARG A 140 10.26 17.53 -15.66
N ARG A 141 9.99 18.84 -15.74
CA ARG A 141 11.02 19.90 -15.67
C ARG A 141 11.50 20.21 -14.24
N LYS A 142 10.71 19.87 -13.21
CA LYS A 142 11.07 20.09 -11.78
C LYS A 142 11.93 18.98 -11.16
N ARG A 143 12.21 17.90 -11.90
CA ARG A 143 12.99 16.73 -11.44
C ARG A 143 14.41 16.66 -12.04
N ARG A 144 14.95 17.77 -12.53
CA ARG A 144 16.34 17.90 -13.00
C ARG A 144 17.09 18.93 -12.17
#